data_AF-A0A1I2DY15-F1
#
_entry.id   AF-A0A1I2DY15-F1
#
_cell.length_a   1.000
_cell.length_b   1.000
_cell.length_c   1.000
_cell.angle_alpha   90.00
_cell.angle_beta   90.00
_cell.angle_gamma   90.00
#
_symmetry.space_group_name_H-M   'P 1'
#
loop_
_entity.id
_entity.type
_entity.pdbx_description
1 polymer ?
#
loop_
_entity_poly.entity_id
_entity_poly.type
_entity_poly.pdbx_seq_one_letter_code
_entity_poly.pdbx_strand_id
1 'polypeptide(L)'
;MRINLFDDRTAFSLRPLTFTRPVADLRIGILTIAEKWGKYSSEAYGFMTADYLQSKYPALQDADTYINGALCPDNDVFNAISALRSGESLLSGNLILAFKTASGEKVSLKGVEGFKPKEFTGTVTYIQYPEDIFRHNDAQLRADFKLLTDGRGSAELSSTNTILGDQFFAEEGAIAECSTFNTRTGPIYLGKNTQVWEGSHIRGSFALCEESQVKMGSKIYGQTTIGPFSRVGGEINNAVIWGYSSKGHEGYLGNSVLGQWCNIGADSNNSNLKNTYGDVKLWDYELDTFRNTGLQFCGLIMGDHAKCGINTMFNTGTIAGVSANIFGSGYPRNFIPDFSWGGAHGFDTYKLEKMLETTEKVFSRRNMEFSQVEKDILSAVYEQTMIYRHF
;
A
#
# COMPACT_ATOMS: atom_id res chain seq x y z
N MET A 1 -24.72 8.27 2.16
CA MET A 1 -24.38 7.02 2.87
C MET A 1 -23.14 7.33 3.69
N ARG A 2 -23.17 7.15 5.02
CA ARG A 2 -22.03 7.47 5.88
C ARG A 2 -21.32 6.18 6.28
N ILE A 3 -20.04 6.08 5.93
CA ILE A 3 -19.34 4.80 5.89
C ILE A 3 -18.37 4.65 7.06
N ASN A 4 -18.41 3.50 7.72
CA ASN A 4 -17.27 2.98 8.47
C ASN A 4 -16.67 1.78 7.75
N LEU A 5 -15.35 1.78 7.60
CA LEU A 5 -14.59 0.70 6.97
C LEU A 5 -14.05 -0.20 8.09
N PHE A 6 -14.47 -1.47 8.14
CA PHE A 6 -14.11 -2.37 9.22
C PHE A 6 -13.02 -3.36 8.82
N ASP A 7 -12.09 -3.61 9.73
CA ASP A 7 -11.11 -4.68 9.60
C ASP A 7 -11.74 -6.01 10.02
N ASP A 8 -11.57 -7.04 9.19
CA ASP A 8 -11.85 -8.43 9.58
C ASP A 8 -10.53 -9.19 9.88
N ARG A 9 -10.53 -10.52 9.77
CA ARG A 9 -9.30 -11.30 10.00
C ARG A 9 -8.18 -11.00 9.00
N THR A 10 -8.48 -10.42 7.83
CA THR A 10 -7.46 -10.08 6.83
C THR A 10 -6.43 -9.07 7.34
N ALA A 11 -6.77 -8.28 8.34
CA ALA A 11 -5.81 -7.40 8.99
C ALA A 11 -4.59 -8.16 9.57
N PHE A 12 -4.75 -9.45 9.91
CA PHE A 12 -3.63 -10.29 10.37
C PHE A 12 -2.81 -10.87 9.22
N SER A 13 -3.47 -11.39 8.17
CA SER A 13 -2.80 -11.97 7.01
C SER A 13 -2.06 -10.93 6.15
N LEU A 14 -2.46 -9.65 6.23
CA LEU A 14 -1.81 -8.52 5.54
C LEU A 14 -0.59 -7.95 6.27
N ARG A 15 -0.23 -8.48 7.44
CA ARG A 15 0.98 -8.05 8.16
C ARG A 15 2.25 -8.32 7.32
N PRO A 16 3.25 -7.43 7.37
CA PRO A 16 3.41 -6.33 8.34
C PRO A 16 2.72 -5.01 7.93
N LEU A 17 2.05 -4.96 6.78
CA LEU A 17 1.54 -3.74 6.17
C LEU A 17 0.38 -3.09 6.96
N THR A 18 -0.27 -3.86 7.83
CA THR A 18 -1.43 -3.48 8.65
C THR A 18 -1.10 -3.35 10.15
N PHE A 19 0.17 -3.40 10.54
CA PHE A 19 0.56 -3.15 11.94
C PHE A 19 0.36 -1.69 12.36
N THR A 20 0.43 -0.74 11.43
CA THR A 20 0.46 0.70 11.73
C THR A 20 -0.76 1.44 11.18
N ARG A 21 -1.71 0.71 10.57
CA ARG A 21 -2.86 1.25 9.88
C ARG A 21 -3.96 0.20 9.67
N PRO A 22 -5.23 0.63 9.51
CA PRO A 22 -6.33 -0.24 9.10
C PRO A 22 -6.15 -0.74 7.66
N VAL A 23 -6.82 -1.84 7.32
CA VAL A 23 -6.77 -2.44 5.98
C VAL A 23 -7.26 -1.46 4.90
N ALA A 24 -8.27 -0.65 5.21
CA ALA A 24 -8.78 0.30 4.24
C ALA A 24 -7.81 1.46 3.93
N ASP A 25 -6.79 1.70 4.76
CA ASP A 25 -5.76 2.71 4.49
C ASP A 25 -4.64 2.19 3.54
N LEU A 26 -4.70 0.92 3.13
CA LEU A 26 -3.77 0.36 2.15
C LEU A 26 -3.95 1.02 0.78
N ARG A 27 -2.85 1.41 0.16
CA ARG A 27 -2.84 1.98 -1.20
C ARG A 27 -2.77 0.88 -2.25
N ILE A 28 -3.72 0.91 -3.17
CA ILE A 28 -3.80 0.03 -4.34
C ILE A 28 -4.43 0.78 -5.52
N GLY A 29 -3.69 0.95 -6.61
CA GLY A 29 -4.00 1.92 -7.65
C GLY A 29 -3.43 3.31 -7.35
N ILE A 30 -4.16 4.37 -7.68
CA ILE A 30 -3.80 5.77 -7.41
C ILE A 30 -4.28 6.19 -6.01
N LEU A 31 -5.25 5.49 -5.41
CA LEU A 31 -5.89 5.84 -4.14
C LEU A 31 -5.72 4.73 -3.09
N THR A 32 -5.93 5.05 -1.80
CA THR A 32 -6.21 4.03 -0.78
C THR A 32 -7.61 3.45 -0.95
N ILE A 33 -7.87 2.26 -0.38
CA ILE A 33 -9.21 1.66 -0.44
C ILE A 33 -10.26 2.61 0.16
N ALA A 34 -9.93 3.28 1.27
CA ALA A 34 -10.77 4.26 1.93
C ALA A 34 -11.01 5.50 1.06
N GLU A 35 -9.96 6.05 0.43
CA GLU A 35 -10.08 7.18 -0.50
C GLU A 35 -11.01 6.85 -1.68
N LYS A 36 -10.95 5.60 -2.20
CA LYS A 36 -11.88 5.15 -3.25
C LYS A 36 -13.32 5.16 -2.74
N TRP A 37 -13.60 4.56 -1.57
CA TRP A 37 -14.95 4.57 -1.01
C TRP A 37 -15.48 5.98 -0.76
N GLY A 38 -14.64 6.90 -0.27
CA GLY A 38 -15.00 8.31 -0.13
C GLY A 38 -15.36 8.99 -1.45
N LYS A 39 -14.68 8.65 -2.55
CA LYS A 39 -15.03 9.14 -3.90
C LYS A 39 -16.36 8.58 -4.39
N TYR A 40 -16.61 7.28 -4.21
CA TYR A 40 -17.87 6.65 -4.63
C TYR A 40 -19.08 7.17 -3.83
N SER A 41 -18.93 7.35 -2.52
CA SER A 41 -20.01 7.85 -1.66
C SER A 41 -20.20 9.36 -1.70
N SER A 42 -19.18 10.12 -2.15
CA SER A 42 -19.10 11.57 -2.04
C SER A 42 -19.25 12.08 -0.59
N GLU A 43 -18.86 11.25 0.39
CA GLU A 43 -19.06 11.48 1.83
C GLU A 43 -17.79 11.13 2.60
N ALA A 44 -17.70 11.60 3.84
CA ALA A 44 -16.64 11.19 4.76
C ALA A 44 -16.74 9.69 5.12
N TYR A 45 -15.61 9.10 5.47
CA TYR A 45 -15.48 7.73 5.95
C TYR A 45 -14.72 7.69 7.28
N GLY A 46 -14.97 6.65 8.07
CA GLY A 46 -14.22 6.33 9.28
C GLY A 46 -13.73 4.89 9.30
N PHE A 47 -13.05 4.50 10.38
CA PHE A 47 -12.40 3.21 10.48
C PHE A 47 -12.83 2.44 11.74
N MET A 48 -13.19 1.17 11.58
CA MET A 48 -13.36 0.22 12.67
C MET A 48 -12.18 -0.74 12.68
N THR A 49 -11.14 -0.35 13.43
CA THR A 49 -9.86 -1.05 13.50
C THR A 49 -9.46 -1.33 14.96
N ALA A 50 -8.29 -1.94 15.15
CA ALA A 50 -7.74 -2.27 16.46
C ALA A 50 -7.61 -1.04 17.36
N ASP A 51 -7.79 -1.24 18.67
CA ASP A 51 -7.87 -0.15 19.66
C ASP A 51 -6.66 0.80 19.62
N TYR A 52 -5.45 0.26 19.46
CA TYR A 52 -4.21 1.08 19.41
C TYR A 52 -4.08 1.95 18.15
N LEU A 53 -4.90 1.71 17.13
CA LEU A 53 -4.95 2.50 15.89
C LEU A 53 -6.08 3.56 15.90
N GLN A 54 -7.10 3.39 16.75
CA GLN A 54 -8.32 4.23 16.76
C GLN A 54 -8.05 5.72 17.00
N SER A 55 -7.01 6.06 17.78
CA SER A 55 -6.63 7.46 18.01
C SER A 55 -6.23 8.20 16.72
N LYS A 56 -5.66 7.48 15.74
CA LYS A 56 -5.27 8.03 14.43
C LYS A 56 -6.35 7.80 13.38
N TYR A 57 -7.04 6.66 13.45
CA TYR A 57 -8.05 6.23 12.48
C TYR A 57 -9.39 6.02 13.19
N PRO A 58 -10.11 7.11 13.53
CA PRO A 58 -11.34 7.00 14.30
C PRO A 58 -12.52 6.50 13.46
N ALA A 59 -13.44 5.80 14.10
CA ALA A 59 -14.76 5.52 13.54
C ALA A 59 -15.63 6.79 13.46
N LEU A 60 -16.44 6.90 12.41
CA LEU A 60 -17.54 7.87 12.34
C LEU A 60 -18.68 7.43 13.27
N GLN A 61 -19.09 8.32 14.17
CA GLN A 61 -20.14 8.03 15.16
C GLN A 61 -21.54 7.93 14.55
N ASP A 62 -21.76 8.60 13.42
CA ASP A 62 -23.04 8.66 12.71
C ASP A 62 -23.03 7.83 11.42
N ALA A 63 -22.14 6.85 11.32
CA ALA A 63 -22.17 5.88 10.23
C ALA A 63 -23.48 5.07 10.26
N ASP A 64 -24.02 4.81 9.07
CA ASP A 64 -25.16 3.93 8.87
C ASP A 64 -24.77 2.68 8.08
N THR A 65 -23.62 2.72 7.39
CA THR A 65 -23.15 1.65 6.52
C THR A 65 -21.73 1.26 6.86
N TYR A 66 -21.52 -0.05 6.98
CA TYR A 66 -20.26 -0.63 7.40
C TYR A 66 -19.76 -1.53 6.29
N ILE A 67 -18.57 -1.25 5.75
CA ILE A 67 -18.01 -1.92 4.58
C ILE A 67 -16.70 -2.57 4.97
N ASN A 68 -16.44 -3.78 4.46
CA ASN A 68 -15.19 -4.48 4.74
C ASN A 68 -14.01 -3.67 4.17
N GLY A 69 -13.01 -3.40 5.01
CA GLY A 69 -11.86 -2.56 4.66
C GLY A 69 -10.95 -3.15 3.58
N ALA A 70 -11.00 -4.46 3.33
CA ALA A 70 -10.28 -5.13 2.25
C ALA A 70 -11.01 -5.09 0.89
N LEU A 71 -12.26 -4.59 0.85
CA LEU A 71 -13.07 -4.55 -0.36
C LEU A 71 -12.79 -3.29 -1.18
N CYS A 72 -12.25 -3.44 -2.40
CA CYS A 72 -12.15 -2.33 -3.34
C CYS A 72 -13.53 -2.06 -3.99
N PRO A 73 -13.96 -0.79 -4.11
CA PRO A 73 -15.24 -0.47 -4.73
C PRO A 73 -15.21 -0.65 -6.25
N ASP A 74 -16.34 -1.09 -6.78
CA ASP A 74 -16.76 -0.88 -8.17
C ASP A 74 -18.23 -0.46 -8.19
N ASN A 75 -18.75 -0.13 -9.37
CA ASN A 75 -20.14 0.33 -9.52
C ASN A 75 -21.17 -0.72 -9.06
N ASP A 76 -20.93 -2.01 -9.31
CA ASP A 76 -21.90 -3.06 -9.00
C ASP A 76 -21.95 -3.31 -7.49
N VAL A 77 -20.78 -3.40 -6.86
CA VAL A 77 -20.63 -3.49 -5.40
C VAL A 77 -21.22 -2.27 -4.72
N PHE A 78 -20.90 -1.06 -5.19
CA PHE A 78 -21.43 0.18 -4.61
C PHE A 78 -22.96 0.25 -4.70
N ASN A 79 -23.53 -0.11 -5.84
CA ASN A 79 -24.99 -0.13 -6.04
C ASN A 79 -25.66 -1.15 -5.13
N ALA A 80 -25.08 -2.35 -4.99
CA ALA A 80 -25.60 -3.40 -4.13
C ALA A 80 -25.59 -2.99 -2.65
N ILE A 81 -24.50 -2.37 -2.18
CA ILE A 81 -24.38 -1.85 -0.80
C ILE A 81 -25.37 -0.69 -0.58
N SER A 82 -25.49 0.23 -1.53
CA SER A 82 -26.42 1.36 -1.44
C SER A 82 -27.88 0.93 -1.34
N ALA A 83 -28.23 -0.22 -1.91
CA ALA A 83 -29.57 -0.82 -1.87
C ALA A 83 -29.90 -1.57 -0.56
N LEU A 84 -28.94 -1.69 0.37
CA LEU A 84 -29.19 -2.29 1.69
C LEU A 84 -30.14 -1.41 2.52
N ARG A 85 -30.99 -2.09 3.30
CA ARG A 85 -31.83 -1.51 4.35
C ARG A 85 -31.22 -1.80 5.71
N SER A 86 -31.60 -1.02 6.72
CA SER A 86 -31.18 -1.26 8.10
C SER A 86 -31.51 -2.70 8.52
N GLY A 87 -30.54 -3.39 9.12
CA GLY A 87 -30.63 -4.79 9.52
C GLY A 87 -30.34 -5.79 8.38
N GLU A 88 -29.84 -5.35 7.22
CA GLU A 88 -29.41 -6.22 6.12
C GLU A 88 -27.88 -6.23 5.96
N SER A 89 -27.35 -7.39 5.58
CA SER A 89 -25.94 -7.58 5.23
C SER A 89 -25.81 -8.03 3.77
N LEU A 90 -24.71 -7.66 3.12
CA LEU A 90 -24.33 -8.11 1.79
C LEU A 90 -23.18 -9.12 1.91
N LEU A 91 -23.37 -10.32 1.36
CA LEU A 91 -22.42 -11.42 1.41
C LEU A 91 -21.93 -11.80 0.02
N SER A 92 -20.71 -12.31 -0.07
CA SER A 92 -20.21 -13.07 -1.22
C SER A 92 -19.69 -14.42 -0.71
N GLY A 93 -20.52 -15.46 -0.80
CA GLY A 93 -20.29 -16.70 -0.07
C GLY A 93 -20.26 -16.46 1.44
N ASN A 94 -19.14 -16.79 2.09
CA ASN A 94 -18.97 -16.57 3.54
C ASN A 94 -18.39 -15.18 3.89
N LEU A 95 -18.01 -14.38 2.89
CA LEU A 95 -17.41 -13.07 3.11
C LEU A 95 -18.50 -12.02 3.32
N ILE A 96 -18.45 -11.32 4.45
CA ILE A 96 -19.28 -10.13 4.67
C ILE A 96 -18.64 -8.96 3.92
N LEU A 97 -19.32 -8.48 2.87
CA LEU A 97 -18.90 -7.32 2.08
C LEU A 97 -19.29 -6.01 2.78
N ALA A 98 -20.52 -5.95 3.28
CA ALA A 98 -21.04 -4.80 4.01
C ALA A 98 -22.26 -5.16 4.84
N PHE A 99 -22.66 -4.28 5.75
CA PHE A 99 -23.95 -4.32 6.42
C PHE A 99 -24.42 -2.92 6.77
N LYS A 100 -25.73 -2.75 6.99
CA LYS A 100 -26.34 -1.44 7.25
C LYS A 100 -27.16 -1.43 8.53
N THR A 101 -26.96 -0.44 9.38
CA THR A 101 -27.65 -0.30 10.68
C THR A 101 -28.51 0.95 10.72
N ALA A 102 -29.21 1.17 11.83
CA ALA A 102 -29.74 2.49 12.12
C ALA A 102 -28.56 3.44 12.39
N SER A 103 -28.70 4.70 11.96
CA SER A 103 -27.67 5.73 12.18
C SER A 103 -27.38 5.90 13.68
N GLY A 104 -26.10 5.86 14.07
CA GLY A 104 -25.67 6.07 15.45
C GLY A 104 -25.83 4.86 16.38
N GLU A 105 -26.19 3.69 15.85
CA GLU A 105 -26.21 2.45 16.61
C GLU A 105 -24.76 2.01 16.92
N LYS A 106 -24.50 1.58 18.16
CA LYS A 106 -23.20 0.99 18.50
C LYS A 106 -23.11 -0.41 17.94
N VAL A 107 -22.28 -0.58 16.91
CA VAL A 107 -22.13 -1.87 16.22
C VAL A 107 -20.88 -2.59 16.70
N SER A 108 -21.03 -3.87 17.01
CA SER A 108 -19.93 -4.85 17.11
C SER A 108 -20.03 -5.81 15.93
N LEU A 109 -18.89 -6.14 15.31
CA LEU A 109 -18.83 -7.10 14.19
C LEU A 109 -19.39 -8.49 14.56
N LYS A 110 -19.38 -8.86 15.85
CA LYS A 110 -20.00 -10.11 16.35
C LYS A 110 -21.53 -10.11 16.23
N GLY A 111 -22.16 -8.94 16.14
CA GLY A 111 -23.61 -8.80 16.05
C GLY A 111 -24.17 -8.96 14.63
N VAL A 112 -23.31 -9.08 13.61
CA VAL A 112 -23.75 -9.14 12.20
C VAL A 112 -24.50 -10.43 11.88
N GLU A 113 -24.35 -11.49 12.69
CA GLU A 113 -25.10 -12.76 12.53
C GLU A 113 -26.63 -12.58 12.60
N GLY A 114 -27.11 -11.52 13.27
CA GLY A 114 -28.54 -11.19 13.34
C GLY A 114 -29.11 -10.47 12.11
N PHE A 115 -28.27 -10.11 11.15
CA PHE A 115 -28.68 -9.34 9.97
C PHE A 115 -29.25 -10.25 8.91
N LYS A 116 -30.25 -9.76 8.17
CA LYS A 116 -30.81 -10.49 7.03
C LYS A 116 -29.79 -10.49 5.88
N PRO A 117 -29.27 -11.66 5.46
CA PRO A 117 -28.28 -11.71 4.41
C PRO A 117 -28.90 -11.49 3.02
N LYS A 118 -28.15 -10.79 2.18
CA LYS A 118 -28.37 -10.67 0.73
C LYS A 118 -27.10 -11.14 0.01
N GLU A 119 -27.27 -12.06 -0.91
CA GLU A 119 -26.15 -12.58 -1.70
C GLU A 119 -25.78 -11.61 -2.83
N PHE A 120 -24.49 -11.32 -2.95
CA PHE A 120 -23.90 -10.65 -4.09
C PHE A 120 -23.33 -11.70 -5.04
N THR A 121 -23.79 -11.69 -6.29
CA THR A 121 -23.40 -12.70 -7.30
C THR A 121 -22.35 -12.19 -8.29
N GLY A 122 -21.91 -10.94 -8.16
CA GLY A 122 -20.87 -10.35 -8.97
C GLY A 122 -19.46 -10.75 -8.52
N THR A 123 -18.45 -10.31 -9.27
CA THR A 123 -17.05 -10.45 -8.86
C THR A 123 -16.67 -9.31 -7.94
N VAL A 124 -15.86 -9.58 -6.92
CA VAL A 124 -15.32 -8.56 -6.02
C VAL A 124 -13.79 -8.54 -6.10
N THR A 125 -13.19 -7.36 -5.97
CA THR A 125 -11.75 -7.24 -5.70
C THR A 125 -11.56 -7.14 -4.19
N TYR A 126 -11.04 -8.21 -3.60
CA TYR A 126 -10.82 -8.35 -2.17
C TYR A 126 -9.33 -8.57 -1.88
N ILE A 127 -8.76 -7.76 -0.98
CA ILE A 127 -7.33 -7.80 -0.66
C ILE A 127 -7.13 -8.66 0.58
N GLN A 128 -6.67 -9.90 0.39
CA GLN A 128 -6.52 -10.86 1.49
C GLN A 128 -5.08 -10.99 1.97
N TYR A 129 -4.12 -10.91 1.05
CA TYR A 129 -2.70 -11.09 1.34
C TYR A 129 -1.83 -9.95 0.79
N PRO A 130 -0.60 -9.74 1.30
CA PRO A 130 0.25 -8.63 0.85
C PRO A 130 0.53 -8.63 -0.66
N GLU A 131 0.70 -9.81 -1.26
CA GLU A 131 0.93 -9.95 -2.69
C GLU A 131 -0.30 -9.55 -3.54
N ASP A 132 -1.51 -9.58 -2.98
CA ASP A 132 -2.72 -9.15 -3.69
C ASP A 132 -2.67 -7.66 -4.06
N ILE A 133 -1.93 -6.85 -3.29
CA ILE A 133 -1.76 -5.42 -3.53
C ILE A 133 -1.12 -5.19 -4.90
N PHE A 134 0.02 -5.83 -5.22
CA PHE A 134 0.63 -5.66 -6.54
C PHE A 134 -0.11 -6.45 -7.62
N ARG A 135 -0.75 -7.58 -7.29
CA ARG A 135 -1.52 -8.38 -8.27
C ARG A 135 -2.73 -7.63 -8.82
N HIS A 136 -3.43 -6.90 -7.95
CA HIS A 136 -4.63 -6.15 -8.33
C HIS A 136 -4.33 -4.67 -8.64
N ASN A 137 -3.07 -4.22 -8.49
CA ASN A 137 -2.69 -2.82 -8.69
C ASN A 137 -3.05 -2.31 -10.09
N ASP A 138 -2.80 -3.09 -11.15
CA ASP A 138 -3.11 -2.63 -12.53
C ASP A 138 -4.59 -2.31 -12.73
N ALA A 139 -5.46 -3.24 -12.33
CA ALA A 139 -6.90 -3.08 -12.44
C ALA A 139 -7.39 -1.88 -11.62
N GLN A 140 -6.89 -1.76 -10.39
CA GLN A 140 -7.25 -0.66 -9.49
C GLN A 140 -6.70 0.69 -9.96
N LEU A 141 -5.49 0.73 -10.54
CA LEU A 141 -4.90 1.94 -11.11
C LEU A 141 -5.71 2.44 -12.31
N ARG A 142 -6.15 1.54 -13.19
CA ARG A 142 -7.03 1.89 -14.32
C ARG A 142 -8.39 2.39 -13.86
N ALA A 143 -8.98 1.74 -12.86
CA ALA A 143 -10.25 2.17 -12.27
C ALA A 143 -10.12 3.58 -11.67
N ASP A 144 -9.06 3.83 -10.89
CA ASP A 144 -8.80 5.13 -10.30
C ASP A 144 -8.49 6.19 -11.36
N PHE A 145 -7.74 5.84 -12.40
CA PHE A 145 -7.45 6.76 -13.50
C PHE A 145 -8.75 7.25 -14.13
N LYS A 146 -9.67 6.33 -14.46
CA LYS A 146 -10.98 6.71 -14.99
C LYS A 146 -11.74 7.60 -13.99
N LEU A 147 -11.80 7.19 -12.73
CA LEU A 147 -12.52 7.93 -11.68
C LEU A 147 -11.97 9.35 -11.46
N LEU A 148 -10.65 9.52 -11.50
CA LEU A 148 -9.98 10.78 -11.20
C LEU A 148 -9.91 11.72 -12.40
N THR A 149 -9.99 11.21 -13.63
CA THR A 149 -9.80 12.00 -14.86
C THR A 149 -11.10 12.26 -15.62
N ASP A 150 -12.20 11.59 -15.25
CA ASP A 150 -13.49 11.76 -15.92
C ASP A 150 -13.93 13.24 -15.94
N GLY A 151 -14.24 13.74 -17.13
CA GLY A 151 -14.64 15.13 -17.35
C GLY A 151 -13.54 16.19 -17.10
N ARG A 152 -12.28 15.81 -16.91
CA ARG A 152 -11.17 16.75 -16.61
C ARG A 152 -10.16 16.84 -17.74
N GLY A 153 -9.55 18.02 -17.88
CA GLY A 153 -8.40 18.25 -18.76
C GLY A 153 -7.08 17.99 -18.04
N SER A 154 -6.10 17.43 -18.76
CA SER A 154 -4.72 17.29 -18.28
C SER A 154 -3.99 18.64 -18.32
N ALA A 155 -3.10 18.88 -17.36
CA ALA A 155 -2.10 19.94 -17.46
C ALA A 155 -1.18 19.70 -18.66
N GLU A 156 -0.72 20.79 -19.27
CA GLU A 156 0.30 20.76 -20.33
C GLU A 156 1.69 20.55 -19.73
N LEU A 157 2.45 19.62 -20.32
CA LEU A 157 3.85 19.40 -19.97
C LEU A 157 4.77 20.03 -21.02
N SER A 158 6.05 20.16 -20.67
CA SER A 158 7.09 20.62 -21.59
C SER A 158 7.12 19.81 -22.88
N SER A 159 7.30 20.51 -24.00
CA SER A 159 7.42 19.93 -25.35
C SER A 159 8.67 19.05 -25.54
N THR A 160 9.58 19.02 -24.56
CA THR A 160 10.76 18.14 -24.57
C THR A 160 10.40 16.67 -24.32
N ASN A 161 9.20 16.39 -23.81
CA ASN A 161 8.74 15.04 -23.53
C ASN A 161 8.17 14.36 -24.78
N THR A 162 8.25 13.03 -24.82
CA THR A 162 7.59 12.22 -25.84
C THR A 162 6.50 11.35 -25.20
N ILE A 163 5.26 11.53 -25.64
CA ILE A 163 4.12 10.72 -25.19
C ILE A 163 3.68 9.80 -26.33
N LEU A 164 3.58 8.49 -26.04
CA LEU A 164 3.13 7.45 -26.97
C LEU A 164 1.79 6.87 -26.48
N GLY A 165 0.71 7.22 -27.16
CA GLY A 165 -0.67 6.84 -26.81
C GLY A 165 -1.47 8.03 -26.27
N ASP A 166 -2.66 7.75 -25.74
CA ASP A 166 -3.69 8.74 -25.40
C ASP A 166 -4.13 8.73 -23.92
N GLN A 167 -3.75 7.71 -23.15
CA GLN A 167 -4.08 7.56 -21.73
C GLN A 167 -3.03 8.21 -20.83
N PHE A 168 -2.82 9.51 -21.00
CA PHE A 168 -1.92 10.31 -20.17
C PHE A 168 -2.70 11.40 -19.45
N PHE A 169 -2.44 11.57 -18.15
CA PHE A 169 -3.02 12.66 -17.37
C PHE A 169 -1.99 13.23 -16.39
N ALA A 170 -1.85 14.55 -16.39
CA ALA A 170 -1.08 15.30 -15.43
C ALA A 170 -1.98 16.28 -14.67
N GLU A 171 -1.87 16.27 -13.36
CA GLU A 171 -2.47 17.24 -12.45
C GLU A 171 -1.72 18.58 -12.49
N GLU A 172 -2.32 19.61 -11.89
CA GLU A 172 -1.72 20.92 -11.73
C GLU A 172 -0.34 20.84 -11.04
N GLY A 173 0.63 21.60 -11.57
CA GLY A 173 1.98 21.69 -11.04
C GLY A 173 2.88 20.48 -11.35
N ALA A 174 2.37 19.43 -12.00
CA ALA A 174 3.21 18.34 -12.47
C ALA A 174 4.22 18.85 -13.52
N ILE A 175 5.48 18.48 -13.36
CA ILE A 175 6.56 18.83 -14.29
C ILE A 175 7.26 17.57 -14.81
N ALA A 176 7.64 17.61 -16.07
CA ALA A 176 8.47 16.60 -16.70
C ALA A 176 9.33 17.25 -17.77
N GLU A 177 10.59 16.81 -17.89
CA GLU A 177 11.48 17.26 -18.95
C GLU A 177 12.18 16.06 -19.58
N CYS A 178 12.38 16.10 -20.91
CA CYS A 178 13.20 15.15 -21.66
C CYS A 178 12.88 13.67 -21.36
N SER A 179 11.61 13.35 -21.07
CA SER A 179 11.18 12.03 -20.62
C SER A 179 10.24 11.37 -21.62
N THR A 180 10.18 10.04 -21.60
CA THR A 180 9.27 9.28 -22.47
C THR A 180 8.18 8.60 -21.68
N PHE A 181 6.93 8.79 -22.09
CA PHE A 181 5.75 8.20 -21.48
C PHE A 181 5.04 7.32 -22.51
N ASN A 182 4.97 6.01 -22.27
CA ASN A 182 4.31 5.07 -23.18
C ASN A 182 3.07 4.48 -22.54
N THR A 183 1.90 5.00 -22.94
CA THR A 183 0.60 4.65 -22.38
C THR A 183 -0.11 3.53 -23.16
N ARG A 184 0.53 2.96 -24.19
CA ARG A 184 -0.09 1.97 -25.09
C ARG A 184 -0.55 0.69 -24.38
N THR A 185 0.03 0.36 -23.24
CA THR A 185 -0.34 -0.82 -22.44
C THR A 185 -0.95 -0.46 -21.08
N GLY A 186 -1.25 0.81 -20.82
CA GLY A 186 -1.88 1.25 -19.57
C GLY A 186 -1.72 2.75 -19.31
N PRO A 187 -2.59 3.34 -18.48
CA PRO A 187 -2.62 4.78 -18.27
C PRO A 187 -1.44 5.28 -17.44
N ILE A 188 -0.97 6.48 -17.73
CA ILE A 188 0.04 7.18 -16.91
C ILE A 188 -0.62 8.38 -16.24
N TYR A 189 -0.55 8.41 -14.91
CA TYR A 189 -1.06 9.49 -14.06
C TYR A 189 0.08 10.18 -13.32
N LEU A 190 0.22 11.49 -13.51
CA LEU A 190 1.10 12.35 -12.74
C LEU A 190 0.25 13.23 -11.80
N GLY A 191 0.42 13.04 -10.50
CA GLY A 191 -0.27 13.77 -9.44
C GLY A 191 0.23 15.20 -9.28
N LYS A 192 -0.42 15.95 -8.40
CA LYS A 192 -0.12 17.37 -8.17
C LYS A 192 1.34 17.58 -7.78
N ASN A 193 1.97 18.62 -8.34
CA ASN A 193 3.36 19.01 -8.02
C ASN A 193 4.39 17.89 -8.17
N THR A 194 4.09 16.85 -8.97
CA THR A 194 5.02 15.76 -9.19
C THR A 194 6.13 16.17 -10.14
N GLN A 195 7.26 15.46 -10.06
CA GLN A 195 8.41 15.75 -10.93
C GLN A 195 8.91 14.46 -11.58
N VAL A 196 9.05 14.49 -12.91
CA VAL A 196 9.73 13.45 -13.67
C VAL A 196 10.98 14.04 -14.30
N TRP A 197 12.13 13.67 -13.77
CA TRP A 197 13.42 14.23 -14.19
C TRP A 197 13.93 13.57 -15.47
N GLU A 198 14.90 14.22 -16.08
CA GLU A 198 15.36 14.01 -17.45
C GLU A 198 15.78 12.57 -17.75
N GLY A 199 15.48 12.12 -18.97
CA GLY A 199 15.86 10.79 -19.45
C GLY A 199 15.11 9.65 -18.78
N SER A 200 14.02 9.92 -18.06
CA SER A 200 13.18 8.88 -17.49
C SER A 200 12.33 8.20 -18.56
N HIS A 201 12.25 6.87 -18.50
CA HIS A 201 11.47 6.04 -19.41
C HIS A 201 10.37 5.31 -18.64
N ILE A 202 9.11 5.68 -18.88
CA ILE A 202 7.95 5.15 -18.17
C ILE A 202 7.01 4.49 -19.18
N ARG A 203 6.63 3.23 -18.93
CA ARG A 203 5.73 2.48 -19.82
C ARG A 203 4.68 1.67 -19.08
N GLY A 204 3.48 1.62 -19.65
CA GLY A 204 2.34 0.91 -19.07
C GLY A 204 1.68 1.70 -17.95
N SER A 205 0.80 1.03 -17.21
CA SER A 205 0.06 1.63 -16.10
C SER A 205 1.01 2.14 -15.01
N PHE A 206 1.00 3.45 -14.78
CA PHE A 206 1.88 4.10 -13.79
C PHE A 206 1.17 5.25 -13.10
N ALA A 207 1.34 5.33 -11.78
CA ALA A 207 0.86 6.44 -10.98
C ALA A 207 2.01 7.06 -10.18
N LEU A 208 2.26 8.35 -10.38
CA LEU A 208 3.11 9.15 -9.51
C LEU A 208 2.18 10.05 -8.68
N CYS A 209 2.02 9.78 -7.39
CA CYS A 209 1.10 10.54 -6.55
C CYS A 209 1.72 11.87 -6.12
N GLU A 210 0.90 12.74 -5.54
CA GLU A 210 1.24 14.13 -5.16
C GLU A 210 2.64 14.30 -4.55
N GLU A 211 3.36 15.33 -5.01
CA GLU A 211 4.68 15.74 -4.51
C GLU A 211 5.79 14.67 -4.63
N SER A 212 5.53 13.60 -5.39
CA SER A 212 6.50 12.54 -5.64
C SER A 212 7.38 12.80 -6.86
N GLN A 213 8.54 12.16 -6.85
CA GLN A 213 9.62 12.42 -7.80
C GLN A 213 10.14 11.12 -8.42
N VAL A 214 10.23 11.09 -9.75
CA VAL A 214 11.00 10.10 -10.51
C VAL A 214 12.32 10.76 -10.89
N LYS A 215 13.44 10.17 -10.45
CA LYS A 215 14.77 10.70 -10.67
C LYS A 215 15.31 10.36 -12.07
N MET A 216 16.33 11.12 -12.48
CA MET A 216 16.95 11.05 -13.80
C MET A 216 17.29 9.63 -14.23
N GLY A 217 17.03 9.31 -15.49
CA GLY A 217 17.41 8.03 -16.11
C GLY A 217 16.61 6.80 -15.65
N SER A 218 15.55 6.98 -14.85
CA SER A 218 14.75 5.87 -14.33
C SER A 218 14.07 5.04 -15.42
N LYS A 219 13.96 3.72 -15.18
CA LYS A 219 13.24 2.77 -16.03
C LYS A 219 12.05 2.22 -15.26
N ILE A 220 10.85 2.67 -15.62
CA ILE A 220 9.62 2.28 -14.93
C ILE A 220 8.72 1.47 -15.86
N TYR A 221 8.38 0.27 -15.43
CA TYR A 221 7.43 -0.61 -16.09
C TYR A 221 6.05 -0.52 -15.43
N GLY A 222 5.06 -1.06 -16.14
CA GLY A 222 3.66 -0.92 -15.77
C GLY A 222 3.29 -1.61 -14.46
N GLN A 223 2.05 -1.43 -14.07
CA GLN A 223 1.46 -1.93 -12.82
C GLN A 223 2.16 -1.32 -11.60
N THR A 224 2.71 -0.11 -11.74
CA THR A 224 3.54 0.53 -10.71
C THR A 224 2.87 1.78 -10.13
N THR A 225 2.80 1.85 -8.81
CA THR A 225 2.30 3.02 -8.08
C THR A 225 3.38 3.57 -7.16
N ILE A 226 3.62 4.87 -7.25
CA ILE A 226 4.46 5.63 -6.34
C ILE A 226 3.55 6.57 -5.54
N GLY A 227 3.41 6.29 -4.25
CA GLY A 227 2.58 7.04 -3.31
C GLY A 227 3.10 8.46 -3.05
N PRO A 228 2.36 9.29 -2.31
CA PRO A 228 2.66 10.72 -2.16
C PRO A 228 3.99 11.03 -1.46
N PHE A 229 4.64 12.15 -1.79
CA PHE A 229 5.90 12.63 -1.18
C PHE A 229 7.10 11.67 -1.27
N SER A 230 7.03 10.68 -2.16
CA SER A 230 8.01 9.62 -2.35
C SER A 230 9.03 9.96 -3.43
N ARG A 231 10.18 9.28 -3.40
CA ARG A 231 11.25 9.47 -4.40
C ARG A 231 11.70 8.14 -4.94
N VAL A 232 11.74 8.01 -6.26
CA VAL A 232 12.12 6.77 -6.93
C VAL A 232 13.17 6.97 -8.01
N GLY A 233 13.94 5.93 -8.27
CA GLY A 233 15.15 5.89 -9.09
C GLY A 233 15.45 4.43 -9.51
N GLY A 234 16.28 4.27 -10.55
CA GLY A 234 16.68 2.95 -11.06
C GLY A 234 15.56 2.25 -11.82
N GLU A 235 15.46 0.92 -11.66
CA GLU A 235 14.51 0.07 -12.37
C GLU A 235 13.38 -0.42 -11.45
N ILE A 236 12.13 -0.16 -11.82
CA ILE A 236 10.94 -0.54 -11.04
C ILE A 236 9.90 -1.21 -11.95
N ASN A 237 9.38 -2.35 -11.51
CA ASN A 237 8.40 -3.13 -12.26
C ASN A 237 7.34 -3.74 -11.33
N ASN A 238 6.06 -3.49 -11.61
CA ASN A 238 4.95 -4.05 -10.82
C ASN A 238 5.14 -3.87 -9.31
N ALA A 239 5.31 -2.63 -8.86
CA ALA A 239 5.56 -2.33 -7.45
C ALA A 239 4.63 -1.24 -6.94
N VAL A 240 4.22 -1.37 -5.67
CA VAL A 240 3.37 -0.40 -4.97
C VAL A 240 4.17 0.18 -3.81
N ILE A 241 4.65 1.40 -3.98
CA ILE A 241 5.40 2.13 -2.95
C ILE A 241 4.45 3.13 -2.33
N TRP A 242 4.28 3.14 -1.02
CA TRP A 242 3.40 4.09 -0.35
C TRP A 242 4.10 5.43 -0.09
N GLY A 243 3.41 6.30 0.65
CA GLY A 243 3.85 7.68 0.86
C GLY A 243 5.14 7.81 1.68
N TYR A 244 5.87 8.89 1.42
CA TYR A 244 7.11 9.26 2.11
C TYR A 244 8.26 8.25 1.99
N SER A 245 8.15 7.29 1.09
CA SER A 245 9.15 6.23 0.89
C SER A 245 10.15 6.59 -0.21
N SER A 246 11.37 6.09 -0.06
CA SER A 246 12.49 6.42 -0.95
C SER A 246 13.15 5.16 -1.51
N LYS A 247 13.11 5.01 -2.84
CA LYS A 247 13.93 4.10 -3.66
C LYS A 247 14.65 4.94 -4.73
N GLY A 248 15.30 6.02 -4.32
CA GLY A 248 15.79 7.07 -5.22
C GLY A 248 17.13 6.82 -5.92
N HIS A 249 17.65 5.60 -5.90
CA HIS A 249 18.95 5.25 -6.45
C HIS A 249 18.83 4.06 -7.39
N GLU A 250 19.91 3.75 -8.12
CA GLU A 250 20.00 2.54 -8.94
C GLU A 250 19.69 1.26 -8.16
N GLY A 251 19.41 0.19 -8.91
CA GLY A 251 18.95 -1.10 -8.42
C GLY A 251 17.52 -1.42 -8.86
N TYR A 252 17.10 -2.66 -8.67
CA TYR A 252 15.86 -3.24 -9.17
C TYR A 252 14.82 -3.46 -8.05
N LEU A 253 13.58 -3.01 -8.28
CA LEU A 253 12.43 -3.29 -7.43
C LEU A 253 11.28 -3.91 -8.25
N GLY A 254 11.01 -5.20 -8.03
CA GLY A 254 10.05 -5.97 -8.83
C GLY A 254 9.03 -6.75 -7.99
N ASN A 255 7.73 -6.71 -8.35
CA ASN A 255 6.64 -7.42 -7.66
C ASN A 255 6.66 -7.20 -6.14
N SER A 256 6.66 -5.93 -5.74
CA SER A 256 6.98 -5.52 -4.37
C SER A 256 5.95 -4.54 -3.81
N VAL A 257 5.80 -4.54 -2.49
CA VAL A 257 5.01 -3.54 -1.75
C VAL A 257 5.90 -2.93 -0.69
N LEU A 258 6.07 -1.60 -0.72
CA LEU A 258 6.79 -0.86 0.30
C LEU A 258 5.81 0.03 1.08
N GLY A 259 5.84 -0.10 2.40
CA GLY A 259 5.09 0.71 3.33
C GLY A 259 5.48 2.20 3.30
N GLN A 260 4.98 2.97 4.27
CA GLN A 260 5.34 4.37 4.42
C GLN A 260 6.70 4.53 5.12
N TRP A 261 7.40 5.61 4.80
CA TRP A 261 8.68 5.97 5.42
C TRP A 261 9.79 4.92 5.25
N CYS A 262 9.67 4.06 4.23
CA CYS A 262 10.71 3.12 3.88
C CYS A 262 11.88 3.83 3.20
N ASN A 263 13.10 3.34 3.41
CA ASN A 263 14.28 3.85 2.70
C ASN A 263 15.14 2.71 2.15
N ILE A 264 15.22 2.61 0.82
CA ILE A 264 16.07 1.67 0.12
C ILE A 264 17.39 2.34 -0.25
N GLY A 265 18.50 1.80 0.26
CA GLY A 265 19.85 2.28 -0.06
C GLY A 265 20.22 2.14 -1.54
N ALA A 266 21.29 2.82 -1.93
CA ALA A 266 21.78 2.79 -3.30
C ALA A 266 22.20 1.40 -3.76
N ASP A 267 21.89 1.06 -5.00
CA ASP A 267 22.22 -0.22 -5.63
C ASP A 267 21.69 -1.45 -4.86
N SER A 268 20.57 -1.26 -4.16
CA SER A 268 19.83 -2.32 -3.49
C SER A 268 18.77 -2.91 -4.43
N ASN A 269 18.64 -4.23 -4.37
CA ASN A 269 17.89 -5.03 -5.34
C ASN A 269 17.02 -6.06 -4.60
N ASN A 270 15.84 -6.38 -5.13
CA ASN A 270 15.12 -7.59 -4.75
C ASN A 270 15.03 -8.57 -5.92
N SER A 271 15.27 -9.85 -5.65
CA SER A 271 14.80 -10.88 -6.60
C SER A 271 13.28 -11.02 -6.48
N ASN A 272 12.60 -11.21 -7.60
CA ASN A 272 11.17 -11.50 -7.66
C ASN A 272 10.86 -12.88 -8.28
N LEU A 273 11.87 -13.58 -8.81
CA LEU A 273 11.74 -14.87 -9.45
C LEU A 273 12.79 -15.83 -8.90
N LYS A 274 12.37 -17.03 -8.51
CA LYS A 274 13.30 -18.08 -8.08
C LYS A 274 14.05 -18.63 -9.29
N ASN A 275 15.35 -18.96 -9.12
CA ASN A 275 16.13 -19.65 -10.15
C ASN A 275 15.54 -21.02 -10.55
N THR A 276 14.71 -21.61 -9.69
CA THR A 276 14.00 -22.87 -9.96
C THR A 276 12.67 -22.67 -10.70
N TYR A 277 12.24 -21.42 -10.95
CA TYR A 277 10.95 -21.07 -11.56
C TYR A 277 9.70 -21.60 -10.81
N GLY A 278 9.86 -22.17 -9.62
CA GLY A 278 8.76 -22.64 -8.79
C GLY A 278 8.10 -21.54 -7.97
N ASP A 279 6.96 -21.88 -7.36
CA ASP A 279 6.15 -20.90 -6.61
C ASP A 279 6.92 -20.24 -5.47
N VAL A 280 6.66 -18.95 -5.29
CA VAL A 280 7.21 -18.13 -4.22
C VAL A 280 6.39 -18.31 -2.93
N LYS A 281 7.09 -18.32 -1.80
CA LYS A 281 6.46 -18.36 -0.47
C LYS A 281 6.72 -17.05 0.25
N LEU A 282 5.76 -16.58 1.02
CA LEU A 282 5.90 -15.44 1.92
C LEU A 282 5.65 -15.89 3.36
N TRP A 283 6.29 -15.21 4.32
CA TRP A 283 5.97 -15.39 5.72
C TRP A 283 4.58 -14.84 6.01
N ASP A 284 3.76 -15.63 6.69
CA ASP A 284 2.40 -15.29 7.07
C ASP A 284 2.33 -15.21 8.60
N TYR A 285 2.02 -14.02 9.12
CA TYR A 285 1.97 -13.76 10.56
C TYR A 285 0.79 -14.43 11.26
N GLU A 286 -0.31 -14.71 10.55
CA GLU A 286 -1.47 -15.40 11.12
C GLU A 286 -1.21 -16.90 11.25
N LEU A 287 -0.57 -17.48 10.23
CA LEU A 287 -0.23 -18.92 10.20
C LEU A 287 1.10 -19.25 10.91
N ASP A 288 1.89 -18.23 11.27
CA ASP A 288 3.24 -18.36 11.84
C ASP A 288 4.16 -19.29 11.01
N THR A 289 4.04 -19.20 9.68
CA THR A 289 4.80 -20.05 8.75
C THR A 289 4.89 -19.44 7.35
N PHE A 290 5.70 -20.06 6.48
CA PHE A 290 5.77 -19.68 5.07
C PHE A 290 4.59 -20.25 4.28
N ARG A 291 3.68 -19.37 3.86
CA ARG A 291 2.55 -19.70 2.97
C ARG A 291 2.99 -19.70 1.52
N ASN A 292 2.51 -20.68 0.73
CA ASN A 292 2.67 -20.64 -0.72
C ASN A 292 1.74 -19.57 -1.31
N THR A 293 2.30 -18.63 -2.06
CA THR A 293 1.54 -17.55 -2.73
C THR A 293 0.82 -18.07 -3.99
N GLY A 294 1.28 -19.19 -4.56
CA GLY A 294 0.85 -19.66 -5.88
C GLY A 294 1.37 -18.80 -7.05
N LEU A 295 2.29 -17.87 -6.78
CA LEU A 295 2.87 -16.98 -7.78
C LEU A 295 4.28 -17.42 -8.14
N GLN A 296 4.61 -17.35 -9.43
CA GLN A 296 5.99 -17.47 -9.90
C GLN A 296 6.80 -16.19 -9.64
N PHE A 297 6.14 -15.02 -9.64
CA PHE A 297 6.77 -13.72 -9.40
C PHE A 297 6.24 -13.07 -8.11
N CYS A 298 7.09 -12.95 -7.10
CA CYS A 298 6.80 -12.23 -5.87
C CYS A 298 8.11 -11.78 -5.20
N GLY A 299 8.21 -10.48 -4.95
CA GLY A 299 9.42 -9.81 -4.52
C GLY A 299 9.46 -9.51 -3.04
N LEU A 300 9.61 -8.22 -2.73
CA LEU A 300 9.77 -7.69 -1.38
C LEU A 300 8.46 -7.09 -0.87
N ILE A 301 8.04 -7.51 0.31
CA ILE A 301 7.01 -6.86 1.12
C ILE A 301 7.73 -6.20 2.31
N MET A 302 7.65 -4.88 2.43
CA MET A 302 8.41 -4.12 3.41
C MET A 302 7.47 -3.23 4.21
N GLY A 303 7.42 -3.45 5.53
CA GLY A 303 6.61 -2.69 6.47
C GLY A 303 7.10 -1.26 6.67
N ASP A 304 6.26 -0.46 7.31
CA ASP A 304 6.52 0.95 7.55
C ASP A 304 7.83 1.18 8.32
N HIS A 305 8.49 2.31 8.03
CA HIS A 305 9.75 2.73 8.64
C HIS A 305 10.95 1.78 8.44
N ALA A 306 10.78 0.65 7.76
CA ALA A 306 11.89 -0.24 7.46
C ALA A 306 12.91 0.44 6.54
N LYS A 307 14.18 0.05 6.63
CA LYS A 307 15.27 0.63 5.85
C LYS A 307 16.26 -0.44 5.45
N CYS A 308 16.92 -0.24 4.31
CA CYS A 308 18.13 -0.99 4.00
C CYS A 308 19.30 -0.10 3.62
N GLY A 309 20.50 -0.60 3.89
CA GLY A 309 21.76 -0.02 3.46
C GLY A 309 21.96 -0.17 1.95
N ILE A 310 23.06 0.39 1.46
CA ILE A 310 23.48 0.23 0.07
C ILE A 310 23.78 -1.25 -0.24
N ASN A 311 23.70 -1.64 -1.52
CA ASN A 311 24.05 -2.98 -2.01
C ASN A 311 23.30 -4.12 -1.28
N THR A 312 22.12 -3.85 -0.74
CA THR A 312 21.31 -4.88 -0.07
C THR A 312 20.64 -5.75 -1.13
N MET A 313 20.81 -7.07 -1.01
CA MET A 313 20.27 -8.05 -1.96
C MET A 313 19.17 -8.86 -1.30
N PHE A 314 17.91 -8.50 -1.52
CA PHE A 314 16.77 -9.24 -0.97
C PHE A 314 16.47 -10.49 -1.81
N ASN A 315 16.20 -11.60 -1.11
CA ASN A 315 15.77 -12.84 -1.73
C ASN A 315 14.36 -12.73 -2.35
N THR A 316 14.01 -13.68 -3.21
CA THR A 316 12.64 -13.82 -3.72
C THR A 316 11.67 -14.16 -2.60
N GLY A 317 10.58 -13.39 -2.46
CA GLY A 317 9.62 -13.58 -1.38
C GLY A 317 10.20 -13.18 -0.02
N THR A 318 10.66 -11.94 0.12
CA THR A 318 11.13 -11.40 1.40
C THR A 318 10.05 -10.55 2.07
N ILE A 319 9.83 -10.79 3.35
CA ILE A 319 9.04 -9.95 4.26
C ILE A 319 10.03 -9.25 5.20
N ALA A 320 10.03 -7.92 5.19
CA ALA A 320 10.76 -7.08 6.13
C ALA A 320 9.77 -6.31 7.01
N GLY A 321 9.79 -6.58 8.31
CA GLY A 321 8.85 -6.01 9.28
C GLY A 321 9.01 -4.50 9.52
N VAL A 322 8.08 -3.93 10.26
CA VAL A 322 8.05 -2.53 10.69
C VAL A 322 9.37 -2.15 11.35
N SER A 323 9.96 -1.04 10.94
CA SER A 323 11.21 -0.49 11.49
C SER A 323 12.43 -1.44 11.42
N ALA A 324 12.40 -2.50 10.61
CA ALA A 324 13.58 -3.32 10.36
C ALA A 324 14.68 -2.50 9.65
N ASN A 325 15.92 -2.57 10.12
CA ASN A 325 17.09 -1.95 9.50
C ASN A 325 18.03 -3.05 8.99
N ILE A 326 18.11 -3.17 7.68
CA ILE A 326 18.83 -4.24 6.98
C ILE A 326 20.13 -3.69 6.38
N PHE A 327 21.29 -4.19 6.78
CA PHE A 327 22.58 -3.77 6.25
C PHE A 327 23.64 -4.85 6.39
N GLY A 328 24.78 -4.64 5.74
CA GLY A 328 25.87 -5.61 5.67
C GLY A 328 25.88 -6.37 4.35
N SER A 329 26.84 -7.27 4.20
CA SER A 329 27.00 -8.09 3.00
C SER A 329 26.19 -9.38 3.06
N GLY A 330 25.92 -9.95 1.89
CA GLY A 330 25.20 -11.22 1.73
C GLY A 330 23.69 -11.07 1.59
N TYR A 331 23.01 -12.21 1.59
CA TYR A 331 21.55 -12.27 1.45
C TYR A 331 20.89 -12.38 2.83
N PRO A 332 20.07 -11.40 3.25
CA PRO A 332 19.29 -11.53 4.48
C PRO A 332 18.23 -12.63 4.32
N ARG A 333 17.70 -13.08 5.46
CA ARG A 333 16.63 -14.09 5.49
C ARG A 333 15.38 -13.61 4.78
N ASN A 334 14.57 -14.55 4.29
CA ASN A 334 13.27 -14.25 3.68
C ASN A 334 12.24 -13.66 4.64
N PHE A 335 12.38 -13.93 5.94
CA PHE A 335 11.63 -13.25 6.97
C PHE A 335 12.59 -12.46 7.85
N ILE A 336 12.38 -11.15 7.93
CA ILE A 336 13.14 -10.22 8.75
C ILE A 336 12.13 -9.60 9.73
N PRO A 337 12.17 -9.99 11.01
CA PRO A 337 11.23 -9.50 12.00
C PRO A 337 11.17 -7.98 12.12
N ASP A 338 10.03 -7.50 12.61
CA ASP A 338 9.84 -6.10 12.98
C ASP A 338 10.90 -5.68 14.01
N PHE A 339 11.44 -4.47 13.86
CA PHE A 339 12.52 -3.93 14.69
C PHE A 339 13.79 -4.77 14.70
N SER A 340 14.08 -5.51 13.62
CA SER A 340 15.41 -6.08 13.41
C SER A 340 16.46 -5.00 13.12
N TRP A 341 17.70 -5.23 13.54
CA TRP A 341 18.86 -4.38 13.26
C TRP A 341 20.05 -5.25 12.86
N GLY A 342 20.40 -5.34 11.58
CA GLY A 342 21.47 -6.22 11.11
C GLY A 342 21.27 -6.73 9.68
N GLY A 343 21.70 -7.95 9.38
CA GLY A 343 21.62 -8.52 8.03
C GLY A 343 21.97 -10.00 7.98
N ALA A 344 22.64 -10.43 6.91
CA ALA A 344 22.94 -11.85 6.68
C ALA A 344 23.77 -12.51 7.82
N HIS A 345 24.56 -11.71 8.55
CA HIS A 345 25.43 -12.18 9.64
C HIS A 345 24.73 -12.26 11.01
N GLY A 346 23.43 -11.94 11.06
CA GLY A 346 22.67 -11.88 12.31
C GLY A 346 21.95 -10.54 12.46
N PHE A 347 21.03 -10.52 13.42
CA PHE A 347 20.24 -9.35 13.76
C PHE A 347 20.30 -9.14 15.28
N ASP A 348 20.19 -7.89 15.69
CA ASP A 348 19.84 -7.50 17.05
C ASP A 348 18.45 -6.87 17.06
N THR A 349 17.89 -6.67 18.26
CA THR A 349 16.67 -5.87 18.42
C THR A 349 16.99 -4.37 18.34
N TYR A 350 16.36 -3.68 17.40
CA TYR A 350 16.37 -2.24 17.32
C TYR A 350 15.55 -1.65 18.47
N LYS A 351 16.23 -1.21 19.52
CA LYS A 351 15.61 -0.70 20.75
C LYS A 351 14.60 0.41 20.45
N LEU A 352 13.41 0.32 21.06
CA LEU A 352 12.29 1.23 20.83
C LEU A 352 12.70 2.71 20.97
N GLU A 353 13.41 3.08 22.03
CA GLU A 353 13.89 4.46 22.26
C GLU A 353 14.71 4.99 21.08
N LYS A 354 15.64 4.18 20.55
CA LYS A 354 16.49 4.55 19.40
C LYS A 354 15.72 4.60 18.09
N MET A 355 14.72 3.75 17.93
CA MET A 355 13.81 3.82 16.79
C MET A 355 13.01 5.12 16.84
N LEU A 356 12.41 5.46 17.98
CA LEU A 356 11.62 6.70 18.15
C LEU A 356 12.46 7.96 17.94
N GLU A 357 13.68 8.03 18.50
CA GLU A 357 14.64 9.12 18.23
C GLU A 357 14.94 9.28 16.73
N THR A 358 15.03 8.17 16.00
CA THR A 358 15.32 8.17 14.56
C THR A 358 14.10 8.62 13.76
N THR A 359 12.91 8.14 14.12
CA THR A 359 11.65 8.51 13.47
C THR A 359 11.35 10.00 13.65
N GLU A 360 11.61 10.57 14.83
CA GLU A 360 11.47 12.02 15.07
C GLU A 360 12.34 12.85 14.12
N LYS A 361 13.60 12.44 13.90
CA LYS A 361 14.50 13.08 12.91
C LYS A 361 13.98 12.94 11.48
N VAL A 362 13.40 11.79 11.13
CA VAL A 362 12.82 11.56 9.79
C VAL A 362 11.62 12.48 9.52
N PHE A 363 10.71 12.59 10.49
CA PHE A 363 9.55 13.50 10.41
C PHE A 363 10.01 14.96 10.32
N SER A 364 11.01 15.35 11.12
CA SER A 364 11.54 16.72 11.13
C SER A 364 12.13 17.14 9.77
N ARG A 365 12.74 16.21 9.02
CA ARG A 365 13.22 16.47 7.65
C ARG A 365 12.10 16.81 6.65
N ARG A 366 10.85 16.55 7.01
CA ARG A 366 9.64 16.88 6.24
C ARG A 366 8.82 17.99 6.89
N ASN A 367 9.36 18.68 7.90
CA ASN A 367 8.63 19.67 8.70
C ASN A 367 7.34 19.10 9.30
N MET A 368 7.35 17.82 9.67
CA MET A 368 6.23 17.13 10.31
C MET A 368 6.58 16.88 11.79
N GLU A 369 5.56 16.94 12.65
CA GLU A 369 5.68 16.58 14.06
C GLU A 369 5.52 15.06 14.24
N PHE A 370 6.44 14.44 14.98
CA PHE A 370 6.28 13.07 15.42
C PHE A 370 5.45 13.02 16.71
N SER A 371 4.12 12.98 16.53
CA SER A 371 3.13 13.11 17.60
C SER A 371 3.15 11.96 18.60
N GLN A 372 2.48 12.14 19.75
CA GLN A 372 2.31 11.07 20.73
C GLN A 372 1.53 9.87 20.16
N VAL A 373 0.52 10.12 19.32
CA VAL A 373 -0.22 9.07 18.59
C VAL A 373 0.75 8.24 17.73
N GLU A 374 1.70 8.92 17.09
CA GLU A 374 2.92 8.36 16.47
C GLU A 374 3.60 7.26 17.29
N LYS A 375 4.02 7.71 18.47
CA LYS A 375 4.83 6.95 19.41
C LYS A 375 4.04 5.80 19.99
N ASP A 376 2.76 6.00 20.29
CA ASP A 376 1.88 4.98 20.88
C ASP A 376 1.64 3.82 19.91
N ILE A 377 1.37 4.10 18.63
CA ILE A 377 1.20 3.06 17.61
C ILE A 377 2.49 2.23 17.47
N LEU A 378 3.63 2.88 17.29
CA LEU A 378 4.90 2.18 17.11
C LEU A 378 5.32 1.39 18.36
N SER A 379 5.01 1.90 19.56
CA SER A 379 5.26 1.19 20.81
C SER A 379 4.35 -0.04 20.94
N ALA A 380 3.06 0.07 20.58
CA ALA A 380 2.15 -1.06 20.57
C ALA A 380 2.61 -2.16 19.60
N VAL A 381 3.07 -1.80 18.39
CA VAL A 381 3.64 -2.76 17.43
C VAL A 381 4.91 -3.39 18.00
N TYR A 382 5.81 -2.61 18.61
CA TYR A 382 7.04 -3.12 19.22
C TYR A 382 6.79 -4.20 20.27
N GLU A 383 5.76 -4.04 21.10
CA GLU A 383 5.38 -5.04 22.10
C GLU A 383 4.73 -6.26 21.45
N GLN A 384 3.78 -6.05 20.52
CA GLN A 384 3.06 -7.14 19.83
C GLN A 384 4.00 -8.06 19.03
N THR A 385 5.06 -7.52 18.44
CA THR A 385 5.98 -8.29 17.58
C THR A 385 7.17 -8.88 18.33
N MET A 386 7.25 -8.71 19.65
CA MET A 386 8.36 -9.22 20.47
C MET A 386 8.58 -10.72 20.28
N ILE A 387 7.50 -11.47 20.08
CA ILE A 387 7.52 -12.92 19.86
C ILE A 387 8.28 -13.34 18.61
N TYR A 388 8.52 -12.46 17.64
CA TYR A 388 9.23 -12.82 16.40
C TYR A 388 10.73 -12.52 16.46
N ARG A 389 11.21 -11.81 17.49
CA ARG A 389 12.61 -11.38 17.64
C ARG A 389 13.45 -12.42 18.40
N HIS A 390 13.56 -13.62 17.82
CA HIS A 390 14.44 -14.69 18.31
C HIS A 390 15.78 -14.63 17.59
N PHE A 391 16.68 -13.76 18.04
CA PHE A 391 18.01 -13.60 17.45
C PHE A 391 19.08 -14.41 18.17
#